data_AF-A0A3C1JBL8-F1
#
_entry.id   AF-A0A3C1JBL8-F1
#
_cell.length_a   1.000
_cell.length_b   1.000
_cell.length_c   1.000
_cell.angle_alpha   90.00
_cell.angle_beta   90.00
_cell.angle_gamma   90.00
#
_symmetry.space_group_name_H-M   'P 1'
#
loop_
_entity.id
_entity.type
_entity.pdbx_description
1 polymer ?
#
loop_
_entity_poly.entity_id
_entity_poly.type
_entity_poly.pdbx_seq_one_letter_code
_entity_poly.pdbx_strand_id
1 'polypeptide(L)'
;MLWTFENSGACSLPNSAASYRQFASRFPEAGVRIVARVTASAEHSARADIDFMDGKGNLVARMEGYECTVDKSLNGAFRKTATAY
;
A
#
# COMPACT_ATOMS: atom_id res chain seq x y z
N MET A 1 4.77 -2.86 2.36
CA MET A 1 6.15 -2.76 1.83
C MET A 1 6.52 -4.00 1.04
N LEU A 2 5.67 -4.42 0.10
CA LEU A 2 5.91 -5.68 -0.63
C LEU A 2 6.42 -5.37 -2.03
N TRP A 3 5.56 -4.72 -2.83
CA TRP A 3 5.88 -4.40 -4.22
C TRP A 3 7.13 -3.53 -4.39
N THR A 4 7.30 -2.46 -3.60
CA THR A 4 8.48 -1.56 -3.71
C THR A 4 9.79 -2.25 -3.37
N PHE A 5 9.76 -3.18 -2.41
CA PHE A 5 10.94 -3.96 -2.05
C PHE A 5 11.27 -5.00 -3.12
N GLU A 6 10.27 -5.69 -3.67
CA GLU A 6 10.44 -6.65 -4.77
C GLU A 6 10.92 -5.97 -6.07
N ASN A 7 10.39 -4.80 -6.39
CA ASN A 7 10.70 -4.09 -7.64
C ASN A 7 12.02 -3.30 -7.57
N SER A 8 12.32 -2.67 -6.44
CA SER A 8 13.43 -1.69 -6.32
C SER A 8 14.45 -2.02 -5.23
N GLY A 9 14.27 -3.11 -4.49
CA GLY A 9 15.15 -3.49 -3.36
C GLY A 9 15.09 -2.51 -2.19
N ALA A 10 14.04 -1.68 -2.13
CA ALA A 10 13.92 -0.56 -1.21
C ALA A 10 12.54 -0.52 -0.56
N CYS A 11 12.54 -0.21 0.73
CA CYS A 11 11.37 0.17 1.49
C CYS A 11 10.83 1.52 1.02
N SER A 12 9.56 1.79 1.33
CA SER A 12 8.82 2.99 0.96
C SER A 12 8.04 3.63 2.10
N LEU A 13 8.04 4.96 2.19
CA LEU A 13 7.18 5.69 3.11
C LEU A 13 5.95 6.24 2.38
N PRO A 14 4.73 6.07 2.93
CA PRO A 14 3.56 6.78 2.44
C PRO A 14 3.77 8.30 2.49
N ASN A 15 3.42 8.98 1.40
CA ASN A 15 3.46 10.44 1.33
C ASN A 15 2.04 11.02 1.42
N SER A 16 1.19 10.62 0.49
CA SER A 16 -0.15 11.19 0.30
C SER A 16 -1.07 10.21 -0.41
N ALA A 17 -2.35 10.54 -0.43
CA ALA A 17 -3.34 9.95 -1.33
C ALA A 17 -4.25 11.06 -1.84
N ALA A 18 -4.65 11.00 -3.11
CA ALA A 18 -5.55 11.99 -3.69
C ALA A 18 -6.96 11.87 -3.11
N SER A 19 -7.44 10.64 -2.90
CA SER A 19 -8.75 10.41 -2.30
C SER A 19 -8.78 9.09 -1.54
N TYR A 20 -9.69 9.02 -0.56
CA TYR A 20 -10.10 7.78 0.09
C TYR A 20 -11.62 7.76 0.17
N ARG A 21 -12.23 6.66 -0.28
CA ARG A 21 -13.67 6.42 -0.16
C ARG A 21 -13.92 5.03 0.39
N GLN A 22 -14.71 4.97 1.46
CA GLN A 22 -15.21 3.73 2.03
C GLN A 22 -16.68 3.52 1.63
N PHE A 23 -17.00 2.33 1.13
CA PHE A 23 -18.35 1.96 0.70
C PHE A 23 -19.07 1.11 1.74
N ALA A 24 -18.33 0.32 2.52
CA ALA A 24 -18.86 -0.43 3.64
C ALA A 24 -18.89 0.41 4.93
N SER A 25 -19.78 0.10 5.88
CA SER A 25 -19.81 0.78 7.18
C SER A 25 -18.57 0.46 8.04
N ARG A 26 -17.98 -0.72 7.86
CA ARG A 26 -16.75 -1.16 8.53
C ARG A 26 -16.00 -2.16 7.67
N PHE A 27 -14.71 -2.34 7.96
CA PHE A 27 -13.94 -3.45 7.41
C PHE A 27 -14.43 -4.79 7.99
N PRO A 28 -14.52 -5.86 7.17
CA PRO A 28 -14.85 -7.19 7.66
C PRO A 28 -13.83 -7.73 8.66
N GLU A 29 -14.28 -8.48 9.66
CA GLU A 29 -13.40 -9.14 10.65
C GLU A 29 -12.51 -10.22 10.01
N ALA A 30 -12.98 -10.86 8.94
CA ALA A 30 -12.20 -11.80 8.15
C ALA A 30 -11.07 -11.13 7.34
N GLY A 31 -10.95 -9.80 7.40
CA GLY A 31 -10.00 -9.02 6.63
C GLY A 31 -10.47 -8.72 5.21
N VAL A 32 -9.55 -8.19 4.41
CA VAL A 32 -9.77 -7.80 3.02
C VAL A 32 -8.58 -8.23 2.15
N ARG A 33 -8.85 -8.44 0.87
CA ARG A 33 -7.81 -8.51 -0.15
C ARG A 33 -7.45 -7.10 -0.61
N ILE A 34 -6.17 -6.76 -0.53
CA ILE A 34 -5.65 -5.50 -1.08
C ILE A 34 -5.17 -5.74 -2.51
N VAL A 35 -5.63 -4.92 -3.45
CA VAL A 35 -5.15 -4.90 -4.83
C VAL A 35 -4.60 -3.52 -5.12
N ALA A 36 -3.28 -3.41 -5.20
CA ALA A 36 -2.60 -2.18 -5.57
C ALA A 36 -2.24 -2.22 -7.06
N ARG A 37 -2.77 -1.29 -7.84
CA ARG A 37 -2.40 -1.09 -9.24
C ARG A 37 -1.43 0.07 -9.32
N VAL A 38 -0.17 -0.21 -9.63
CA VAL A 38 0.83 0.83 -9.85
C VAL A 38 0.47 1.60 -11.11
N THR A 39 0.29 2.90 -10.97
CA THR A 39 -0.05 3.83 -12.06
C THR A 39 1.17 4.61 -12.54
N ALA A 40 2.19 4.78 -11.69
CA ALA A 40 3.49 5.31 -12.07
C ALA A 40 4.57 4.81 -11.11
N SER A 41 5.81 4.70 -11.60
CA SER A 41 6.98 4.42 -10.76
C SER A 41 8.21 5.14 -11.31
N ALA A 42 9.01 5.71 -10.42
CA ALA A 42 10.31 6.30 -10.70
C ALA A 42 11.34 5.71 -9.71
N GLU A 43 12.61 6.13 -9.84
CA GLU A 43 13.71 5.63 -9.00
C GLU A 43 13.44 5.79 -7.50
N HIS A 44 12.83 6.92 -7.10
CA HIS A 44 12.60 7.28 -5.70
C HIS A 44 11.12 7.46 -5.33
N SER A 45 10.20 7.04 -6.19
CA SER A 45 8.77 7.16 -5.89
C SER A 45 7.91 6.14 -6.62
N ALA A 46 6.75 5.84 -6.07
CA ALA A 46 5.72 5.06 -6.75
C ALA A 46 4.34 5.62 -6.44
N ARG A 47 3.45 5.57 -7.44
CA ARG A 47 2.03 5.93 -7.35
C ARG A 47 1.17 4.73 -7.67
N ALA A 48 0.10 4.54 -6.92
CA ALA A 48 -0.84 3.45 -7.12
C ALA A 48 -2.28 3.83 -6.78
N ASP A 49 -3.22 3.10 -7.37
CA ASP A 49 -4.60 3.04 -6.89
C ASP A 49 -4.79 1.72 -6.13
N ILE A 50 -5.44 1.78 -4.97
CA ILE A 50 -5.53 0.66 -4.02
C ILE A 50 -7.00 0.34 -3.76
N ASP A 51 -7.36 -0.90 -4.06
CA ASP A 51 -8.66 -1.48 -3.76
C ASP A 51 -8.59 -2.40 -2.54
N PHE A 52 -9.56 -2.22 -1.64
CA PHE A 52 -9.80 -3.11 -0.52
C PHE A 52 -11.06 -3.92 -0.82
N MET A 53 -10.93 -5.22 -1.05
CA MET A 53 -12.04 -6.10 -1.43
C MET A 53 -12.36 -7.11 -0.33
N ASP A 54 -13.64 -7.34 -0.05
CA ASP A 54 -14.05 -8.40 0.88
C ASP A 54 -13.85 -9.81 0.29
N GLY A 55 -14.11 -10.86 1.08
CA GLY A 55 -14.01 -12.25 0.63
C GLY A 55 -15.02 -12.65 -0.45
N LYS A 56 -16.00 -11.80 -0.77
CA LYS A 56 -16.97 -11.99 -1.85
C LYS A 56 -16.63 -11.17 -3.10
N GLY A 57 -15.54 -10.40 -3.07
CA GLY A 57 -15.11 -9.53 -4.16
C GLY A 57 -15.78 -8.16 -4.20
N ASN A 58 -16.55 -7.77 -3.18
CA ASN A 58 -17.12 -6.43 -3.11
C ASN A 58 -16.06 -5.41 -2.69
N LEU A 59 -16.13 -4.22 -3.26
CA LEU A 59 -15.26 -3.12 -2.90
C LEU A 59 -15.67 -2.54 -1.53
N VAL A 60 -14.81 -2.72 -0.52
CA VAL A 60 -14.98 -2.19 0.83
C VAL A 60 -14.56 -0.72 0.88
N ALA A 61 -13.42 -0.42 0.27
CA ALA A 61 -12.87 0.92 0.16
C ALA A 61 -11.96 1.03 -1.06
N ARG A 62 -11.72 2.26 -1.51
CA ARG A 62 -10.75 2.60 -2.54
C ARG A 62 -9.93 3.81 -2.11
N MET A 63 -8.64 3.75 -2.37
CA MET A 63 -7.70 4.85 -2.26
C MET A 63 -7.13 5.14 -3.65
N GLU A 64 -7.25 6.37 -4.13
CA GLU A 64 -6.76 6.76 -5.45
C GLU A 64 -5.59 7.72 -5.34
N GLY A 65 -4.65 7.62 -6.27
CA GLY A 65 -3.47 8.47 -6.32
C GLY A 65 -2.64 8.38 -5.04
N TYR A 66 -2.55 7.19 -4.45
CA TYR A 66 -1.62 6.93 -3.35
C TYR A 66 -0.19 7.10 -3.86
N GLU A 67 0.62 7.86 -3.13
CA GLU A 67 2.02 8.10 -3.45
C GLU A 67 2.93 7.71 -2.29
N CYS A 68 4.09 7.16 -2.62
CA CYS A 68 5.11 6.83 -1.65
C CYS A 68 6.51 7.19 -2.15
N THR A 69 7.37 7.54 -1.21
CA THR A 69 8.82 7.72 -1.42
C THR A 69 9.48 6.35 -1.31
N VAL A 70 10.35 5.98 -2.25
CA VAL A 70 11.09 4.71 -2.27
C VAL A 70 12.58 5.00 -2.06
N ASP A 71 13.16 4.50 -0.97
CA ASP A 71 14.58 4.76 -0.64
C ASP A 71 15.20 3.61 0.14
N LYS A 72 16.39 3.17 -0.29
CA LYS A 72 17.19 2.13 0.37
C LYS A 72 17.60 2.52 1.79
N SER A 73 17.76 3.82 2.07
CA SER A 73 18.05 4.32 3.43
C SER A 73 16.97 3.89 4.42
N LEU A 74 15.73 3.73 3.96
CA LEU A 74 14.60 3.28 4.77
C LEU A 74 14.71 1.81 5.18
N ASN A 75 15.46 0.97 4.46
CA ASN A 75 15.60 -0.46 4.79
C ASN A 75 16.15 -0.66 6.22
N GLY A 76 17.04 0.23 6.66
CA GLY A 76 17.59 0.20 8.03
C GLY A 76 16.54 0.52 9.10
N ALA A 77 15.61 1.44 8.81
CA ALA A 77 14.54 1.81 9.72
C ALA A 77 13.51 0.67 9.90
N PHE A 78 13.17 -0.02 8.81
CA PHE A 78 12.19 -1.12 8.84
C PHE A 78 12.77 -2.47 9.30
N ARG A 79 14.10 -2.66 9.32
CA ARG A 79 14.75 -3.86 9.90
C ARG A 79 14.56 -3.99 11.41
N LYS A 80 14.22 -2.90 12.12
CA LYS A 80 14.06 -2.92 13.59
C LYS A 80 12.68 -3.38 14.07
N THR A 81 11.74 -3.66 13.17
CA THR A 81 10.34 -3.98 13.52
C THR A 81 9.96 -5.45 13.26
N ALA A 82 10.93 -6.33 13.00
CA ALA A 82 10.71 -7.77 12.93
C ALA A 82 10.74 -8.40 14.34
N THR A 83 9.81 -7.98 15.21
CA THR A 83 9.50 -8.73 16.44
C THR A 83 8.02 -9.06 16.44
N ALA A 84 7.75 -10.34 16.22
CA ALA A 84 6.55 -11.12 16.57
C ALA A 84 5.19 -10.68 15.99
N TYR A 85 4.73 -11.44 14.99
CA TYR A 85 3.39 -12.00 14.98
C TYR A 85 3.50 -13.52 14.88
#